data_AF-X0ZFV2-F1
#
_entry.id   AF-X0ZFV2-F1
#
_cell.length_a   1.000
_cell.length_b   1.000
_cell.length_c   1.000
_cell.angle_alpha   90.00
_cell.angle_beta   90.00
_cell.angle_gamma   90.00
#
_symmetry.space_group_name_H-M   'P 1'
#
loop_
_entity.id
_entity.type
_entity.pdbx_description
1 polymer ?
#
loop_
_entity_poly.entity_id
_entity_poly.type
_entity_poly.pdbx_seq_one_letter_code
_entity_poly.pdbx_strand_id
1 'polypeptide(L)'
;NERDLIDKLKYLIKKYKRSFIIKPSGGSGGAGVIPVSKDENPANFGKIITESKKEFFAKFMKNRNPYPYTIQEKANFSLINWKGGKHTFDLRIYIARNKNRVVPVGGLARIARGNFTVGLDKQEFVVNLSGYNGQIEVERGIGFSEKNSRLLNLNKEDFANMFSIGCVIFAKIVQNYKEIIDFTEWDKIIE
;
A
#
# COMPACT_ATOMS: atom_id res chain seq x y z
N ASN A 1 11.75 9.34 13.81
CA ASN A 1 11.52 8.71 15.14
C ASN A 1 10.04 8.89 15.50
N GLU A 2 9.58 8.44 16.68
CA GLU A 2 8.14 8.47 17.02
C GLU A 2 7.53 9.88 17.11
N ARG A 3 8.23 10.80 17.77
CA ARG A 3 7.78 12.17 17.95
C ARG A 3 7.56 12.87 16.61
N ASP A 4 8.53 12.74 15.70
CA ASP A 4 8.43 13.28 14.34
C ASP A 4 7.20 12.74 13.58
N LEU A 5 6.90 11.44 13.70
CA LEU A 5 5.71 10.84 13.09
C LEU A 5 4.41 11.43 13.66
N ILE A 6 4.33 11.58 14.98
CA ILE A 6 3.18 12.18 15.66
C ILE A 6 2.97 13.63 15.20
N ASP A 7 4.05 14.42 15.17
CA ASP A 7 3.98 15.84 14.81
C ASP A 7 3.59 16.02 13.34
N LYS A 8 4.11 15.17 12.44
CA LYS A 8 3.69 15.13 11.03
C LYS A 8 2.22 14.74 10.87
N LEU A 9 1.73 13.72 11.57
CA LEU A 9 0.31 13.34 11.53
C LEU A 9 -0.60 14.48 12.00
N LYS A 10 -0.24 15.13 13.12
CA LYS A 10 -0.97 16.29 13.65
C LYS A 10 -1.06 17.41 12.62
N TYR A 11 0.08 17.74 12.00
CA TYR A 11 0.15 18.76 10.96
C TYR A 11 -0.74 18.41 9.76
N LEU A 12 -0.61 17.18 9.23
CA LEU A 12 -1.31 16.73 8.03
C LEU A 12 -2.82 16.69 8.24
N ILE A 13 -3.31 16.12 9.35
CA ILE A 13 -4.74 16.07 9.67
C ILE A 13 -5.28 17.49 9.88
N LYS A 14 -4.57 18.34 10.63
CA LYS A 14 -4.99 19.72 10.87
C LYS A 14 -5.10 20.52 9.57
N LYS A 15 -4.11 20.40 8.68
CA LYS A 15 -4.00 21.18 7.44
C LYS A 15 -4.95 20.68 6.35
N TYR A 16 -5.00 19.38 6.11
CA TYR A 16 -5.73 18.83 4.96
C TYR A 16 -7.13 18.34 5.32
N LYS A 17 -7.43 18.09 6.60
CA LYS A 17 -8.74 17.55 7.07
C LYS A 17 -9.10 16.21 6.40
N ARG A 18 -8.09 15.38 6.15
CA ARG A 18 -8.22 14.06 5.51
C ARG A 18 -7.75 12.93 6.42
N SER A 19 -8.18 11.72 6.10
CA SER A 19 -7.72 10.51 6.77
C SER A 19 -6.44 10.00 6.10
N PHE A 20 -5.57 9.37 6.87
CA PHE A 20 -4.27 8.89 6.43
C PHE A 20 -4.07 7.42 6.77
N ILE A 21 -3.02 6.81 6.22
CA ILE A 21 -2.55 5.48 6.55
C ILE A 21 -1.07 5.62 6.92
N ILE A 22 -0.68 5.03 8.04
CA ILE A 22 0.72 4.89 8.42
C ILE A 22 1.23 3.51 8.05
N LYS A 23 2.47 3.42 7.56
CA LYS A 23 3.11 2.16 7.16
C LYS A 23 4.56 2.13 7.65
N PRO A 24 4.99 1.10 8.41
CA PRO A 24 6.38 0.95 8.82
C PRO A 24 7.26 0.61 7.62
N SER A 25 8.53 1.00 7.69
CA SER A 25 9.57 0.55 6.75
C SER A 25 9.83 -0.95 6.91
N GLY A 26 10.20 -1.62 5.81
CA GLY A 26 10.54 -3.05 5.83
C GLY A 26 9.37 -3.98 6.17
N GLY A 27 8.14 -3.45 6.21
CA GLY A 27 6.93 -4.24 6.43
C GLY A 27 6.55 -5.06 5.20
N SER A 28 6.03 -6.26 5.44
CA SER A 28 5.47 -7.14 4.39
C SER A 28 4.17 -7.78 4.89
N GLY A 29 3.25 -8.07 3.96
CA GLY A 29 1.94 -8.65 4.30
C GLY A 29 0.98 -7.71 5.04
N GLY A 30 1.27 -6.41 5.11
CA GLY A 30 0.39 -5.41 5.72
C GLY A 30 0.53 -5.27 7.23
N ALA A 31 1.52 -5.94 7.84
CA ALA A 31 1.79 -5.83 9.26
C ALA A 31 2.17 -4.39 9.65
N GLY A 32 1.46 -3.83 10.63
CA GLY A 32 1.67 -2.48 11.12
C GLY A 32 1.07 -1.38 10.24
N VAL A 33 0.29 -1.73 9.20
CA VAL A 33 -0.47 -0.75 8.41
C VAL A 33 -1.73 -0.38 9.17
N ILE A 34 -1.80 0.86 9.67
CA ILE A 34 -2.92 1.34 10.48
C ILE A 34 -3.52 2.60 9.85
N PRO A 35 -4.86 2.69 9.67
CA PRO A 35 -5.52 3.92 9.25
C PRO A 35 -5.62 4.90 10.43
N VAL A 36 -5.55 6.19 10.12
CA VAL A 36 -5.73 7.29 11.06
C VAL A 36 -6.86 8.16 10.55
N SER A 37 -7.96 8.26 11.31
CA SER A 37 -9.11 9.07 10.93
C SER A 37 -8.78 10.57 10.94
N LYS A 38 -9.41 11.33 10.06
CA LYS A 38 -9.37 12.80 10.09
C LYS A 38 -9.92 13.38 11.41
N ASP A 39 -10.79 12.62 12.08
CA ASP A 39 -11.46 13.00 13.33
C ASP A 39 -10.78 12.38 14.56
N GLU A 40 -9.61 11.75 14.38
CA GLU A 40 -8.86 11.11 15.47
C GLU A 40 -8.32 12.14 16.46
N ASN A 41 -8.41 11.81 17.76
CA ASN A 41 -7.86 12.67 18.80
C ASN A 41 -6.32 12.63 18.74
N PRO A 42 -5.62 13.77 18.61
CA PRO A 42 -4.16 13.81 18.60
C PRO A 42 -3.46 13.13 19.79
N ALA A 43 -4.12 13.02 20.94
CA ALA A 43 -3.62 12.28 22.11
C ALA A 43 -3.50 10.77 21.86
N ASN A 44 -4.30 10.22 20.93
CA ASN A 44 -4.31 8.79 20.61
C ASN A 44 -3.20 8.37 19.64
N PHE A 45 -2.48 9.31 19.00
CA PHE A 45 -1.48 8.96 17.98
C PHE A 45 -0.35 8.08 18.53
N GLY A 46 0.07 8.27 19.79
CA GLY A 46 1.06 7.40 20.43
C GLY A 46 0.55 5.95 20.57
N LYS A 47 -0.73 5.77 20.91
CA LYS A 47 -1.37 4.45 20.98
C LYS A 47 -1.45 3.79 19.60
N ILE A 48 -1.84 4.54 18.58
CA ILE A 48 -1.90 4.06 17.18
C ILE A 48 -0.52 3.57 16.71
N ILE A 49 0.54 4.35 16.99
CA ILE A 49 1.92 3.97 16.62
C ILE A 49 2.37 2.74 17.40
N THR A 50 2.01 2.66 18.69
CA THR A 50 2.32 1.48 19.52
C THR A 50 1.66 0.22 18.97
N GLU A 51 0.39 0.29 18.57
CA GLU A 51 -0.31 -0.85 17.96
C GLU A 51 0.30 -1.22 16.60
N SER A 52 0.65 -0.23 15.77
CA SER A 52 1.37 -0.46 14.52
C SER A 52 2.70 -1.21 14.74
N LYS A 53 3.50 -0.78 15.71
CA LYS A 53 4.76 -1.44 16.07
C LYS A 53 4.54 -2.86 16.59
N LYS A 54 3.52 -3.06 17.41
CA LYS A 54 3.15 -4.38 17.94
C LYS A 54 2.84 -5.36 16.80
N GLU A 55 2.02 -4.96 15.84
CA GLU A 55 1.74 -5.78 14.65
C GLU A 55 2.99 -6.06 13.82
N PHE A 56 3.85 -5.05 13.63
CA PHE A 56 5.10 -5.20 12.90
C PHE A 56 6.03 -6.21 13.58
N PHE A 57 6.28 -6.06 14.87
CA PHE A 57 7.18 -6.95 15.63
C PHE A 57 6.64 -8.36 15.81
N ALA A 58 5.32 -8.53 15.87
CA ALA A 58 4.71 -9.86 15.87
C ALA A 58 5.10 -10.67 14.63
N LYS A 59 5.34 -10.00 13.49
CA LYS A 59 5.74 -10.66 12.24
C LYS A 59 7.26 -10.68 12.01
N PHE A 60 7.97 -9.61 12.38
CA PHE A 60 9.36 -9.41 11.97
C PHE A 60 10.37 -9.47 13.11
N MET A 61 9.93 -9.80 14.33
CA MET A 61 10.73 -9.80 15.56
C MET A 61 11.21 -8.39 15.97
N LYS A 62 11.57 -8.23 17.25
CA LYS A 62 11.88 -6.92 17.87
C LYS A 62 13.23 -6.32 17.42
N ASN A 63 14.07 -7.08 16.74
CA ASN A 63 15.39 -6.63 16.29
C ASN A 63 15.35 -5.80 14.99
N ARG A 64 14.19 -5.69 14.34
CA ARG A 64 14.03 -4.82 13.17
C ARG A 64 13.64 -3.40 13.56
N ASN A 65 14.07 -2.43 12.75
CA ASN A 65 13.63 -1.05 12.91
C ASN A 65 12.37 -0.80 12.05
N PRO A 66 11.22 -0.39 12.63
CA PRO A 66 10.00 -0.08 11.86
C PRO A 66 10.06 1.31 11.18
N TYR A 67 11.12 2.09 11.43
CA TYR A 67 11.30 3.43 10.85
C TYR A 67 12.15 3.41 9.56
N PRO A 68 12.02 4.43 8.69
CA PRO A 68 11.02 5.51 8.75
C PRO A 68 9.60 5.01 8.43
N TYR A 69 8.59 5.72 8.94
CA TYR A 69 7.20 5.45 8.55
C TYR A 69 6.83 6.26 7.31
N THR A 70 6.04 5.67 6.42
CA THR A 70 5.32 6.39 5.38
C THR A 70 3.97 6.86 5.92
N ILE A 71 3.62 8.13 5.69
CA ILE A 71 2.27 8.65 5.88
C ILE A 71 1.67 8.85 4.49
N GLN A 72 0.60 8.15 4.19
CA GLN A 72 -0.08 8.21 2.91
C GLN A 72 -1.52 8.71 3.11
N GLU A 73 -1.98 9.67 2.32
CA GLU A 73 -3.40 10.00 2.29
C GLU A 73 -4.21 8.75 1.93
N LYS A 74 -5.29 8.49 2.67
CA LYS A 74 -6.17 7.37 2.36
C LYS A 74 -6.87 7.66 1.04
N ALA A 75 -6.64 6.80 0.06
CA ALA A 75 -7.30 6.91 -1.24
C ALA A 75 -8.81 6.64 -1.12
N ASN A 76 -9.60 7.33 -1.94
CA ASN A 76 -10.98 6.95 -2.20
C ASN A 76 -10.97 5.81 -3.21
N PHE A 77 -11.11 4.58 -2.71
CA PHE A 77 -11.08 3.40 -3.55
C PHE A 77 -12.39 3.22 -4.31
N SER A 78 -12.30 2.84 -5.58
CA SER A 78 -13.43 2.24 -6.28
C SER A 78 -13.78 0.90 -5.63
N LEU A 79 -15.08 0.61 -5.55
CA LEU A 79 -15.59 -0.61 -4.95
C LEU A 79 -16.14 -1.55 -6.02
N ILE A 80 -15.87 -2.84 -5.86
CA ILE A 80 -16.43 -3.91 -6.68
C ILE A 80 -17.41 -4.74 -5.87
N ASN A 81 -18.37 -5.36 -6.55
CA ASN A 81 -19.19 -6.41 -5.94
C ASN A 81 -18.47 -7.75 -6.10
N TRP A 82 -18.03 -8.35 -4.99
CA TRP A 82 -17.35 -9.65 -5.00
C TRP A 82 -17.88 -10.50 -3.83
N LYS A 83 -18.24 -11.76 -4.10
CA LYS A 83 -18.85 -12.69 -3.12
C LYS A 83 -20.00 -12.08 -2.27
N GLY A 84 -20.82 -11.22 -2.88
CA GLY A 84 -21.95 -10.57 -2.22
C GLY A 84 -21.62 -9.34 -1.37
N GLY A 85 -20.34 -8.95 -1.28
CA GLY A 85 -19.88 -7.77 -0.56
C GLY A 85 -19.30 -6.70 -1.49
N LYS A 86 -19.17 -5.47 -0.95
CA LYS A 86 -18.39 -4.40 -1.58
C LYS A 86 -16.93 -4.54 -1.14
N HIS A 87 -15.99 -4.60 -2.07
CA HIS A 87 -14.57 -4.74 -1.75
C HIS A 87 -13.73 -3.70 -2.47
N THR A 88 -12.63 -3.30 -1.85
CA THR A 88 -11.54 -2.58 -2.54
C THR A 88 -10.61 -3.58 -3.21
N PHE A 89 -9.80 -3.11 -4.14
CA PHE A 89 -8.75 -3.90 -4.77
C PHE A 89 -7.56 -3.01 -5.14
N ASP A 90 -6.39 -3.62 -5.33
CA ASP A 90 -5.28 -2.97 -6.00
C ASP A 90 -4.97 -3.63 -7.34
N LEU A 91 -4.24 -2.91 -8.19
CA LEU A 91 -3.77 -3.38 -9.47
C LEU A 91 -2.25 -3.49 -9.44
N ARG A 92 -1.76 -4.64 -9.90
CA ARG A 92 -0.34 -4.94 -10.05
C ARG A 92 -0.05 -5.24 -11.50
N ILE A 93 0.92 -4.53 -12.08
CA ILE A 93 1.47 -4.81 -13.40
C ILE A 93 2.75 -5.62 -13.22
N TYR A 94 2.90 -6.67 -14.02
CA TYR A 94 4.11 -7.45 -14.08
C TYR A 94 4.89 -7.10 -15.34
N ILE A 95 6.16 -6.80 -15.12
CA ILE A 95 7.17 -6.62 -16.15
C ILE A 95 8.31 -7.60 -15.89
N ALA A 96 8.90 -8.12 -16.95
CA ALA A 96 10.07 -8.98 -16.86
C ALA A 96 11.19 -8.45 -17.75
N ARG A 97 12.43 -8.76 -17.39
CA ARG A 97 13.56 -8.57 -18.28
C ARG A 97 13.72 -9.82 -19.15
N ASN A 98 13.47 -9.67 -20.45
CA ASN A 98 13.75 -10.69 -21.44
C ASN A 98 14.98 -10.24 -22.24
N LYS A 99 16.13 -10.89 -22.00
CA LYS A 99 17.44 -10.48 -22.54
C LYS A 99 17.73 -9.00 -22.18
N ASN A 100 17.83 -8.14 -23.19
CA ASN A 100 18.15 -6.72 -23.06
C ASN A 100 16.90 -5.82 -23.13
N ARG A 101 15.70 -6.38 -22.98
CA ARG A 101 14.44 -5.62 -23.07
C ARG A 101 13.57 -5.86 -21.84
N VAL A 102 12.91 -4.82 -21.36
CA VAL A 102 11.81 -4.92 -20.39
C VAL A 102 10.53 -5.17 -21.19
N VAL A 103 9.79 -6.21 -20.86
CA VAL A 103 8.55 -6.61 -21.53
C VAL A 103 7.42 -6.76 -20.51
N PRO A 104 6.19 -6.35 -20.84
CA PRO A 104 5.02 -6.64 -20.00
C PRO A 104 4.73 -8.14 -20.04
N VAL A 105 4.44 -8.74 -18.88
CA VAL A 105 4.12 -10.17 -18.77
C VAL A 105 2.74 -10.44 -18.18
N GLY A 106 2.04 -9.40 -17.74
CA GLY A 106 0.64 -9.49 -17.34
C GLY A 106 0.26 -8.49 -16.25
N GLY A 107 -0.90 -8.73 -15.63
CA GLY A 107 -1.35 -7.98 -14.47
C GLY A 107 -2.25 -8.81 -13.58
N LEU A 108 -2.36 -8.39 -12.32
CA LEU A 108 -3.13 -9.03 -11.27
C LEU A 108 -3.89 -7.94 -10.51
N ALA A 109 -5.18 -8.15 -10.30
CA ALA A 109 -5.90 -7.43 -9.27
C ALA A 109 -5.93 -8.25 -7.99
N ARG A 110 -5.72 -7.60 -6.85
CA ARG A 110 -5.83 -8.25 -5.54
C ARG A 110 -6.97 -7.62 -4.77
N ILE A 111 -7.97 -8.42 -4.44
CA ILE A 111 -9.18 -7.98 -3.76
C ILE A 111 -8.94 -8.01 -2.25
N ALA A 112 -9.41 -6.98 -1.53
CA ALA A 112 -9.34 -6.93 -0.07
C ALA A 112 -10.22 -8.01 0.55
N ARG A 113 -9.80 -8.56 1.70
CA ARG A 113 -10.54 -9.67 2.34
C ARG A 113 -11.88 -9.20 2.91
N GLY A 114 -11.86 -8.08 3.62
CA GLY A 114 -13.04 -7.52 4.29
C GLY A 114 -13.93 -6.74 3.35
N ASN A 115 -15.23 -6.73 3.65
CA ASN A 115 -16.19 -5.85 3.01
C ASN A 115 -15.89 -4.41 3.41
N PHE A 116 -15.84 -3.51 2.43
CA PHE A 116 -15.66 -2.09 2.68
C PHE A 116 -16.92 -1.49 3.32
N THR A 117 -16.73 -0.84 4.46
CA THR A 117 -17.77 -0.07 5.15
C THR A 117 -17.36 1.39 5.23
N VAL A 118 -16.30 1.68 5.99
CA VAL A 118 -15.76 3.02 6.22
C VAL A 118 -14.24 3.08 6.01
N GLY A 119 -13.58 1.94 5.79
CA GLY A 119 -12.15 1.76 5.60
C GLY A 119 -11.32 2.06 6.85
N LEU A 120 -11.86 1.79 8.03
CA LEU A 120 -11.13 1.86 9.31
C LEU A 120 -10.60 0.49 9.75
N ASP A 121 -11.22 -0.60 9.27
CA ASP A 121 -10.63 -1.92 9.36
C ASP A 121 -9.64 -2.13 8.21
N LYS A 122 -8.42 -2.55 8.55
CA LYS A 122 -7.36 -2.89 7.59
C LYS A 122 -7.78 -3.98 6.62
N GLN A 123 -8.65 -4.91 7.03
CA GLN A 123 -9.15 -5.97 6.13
C GLN A 123 -9.88 -5.40 4.92
N GLU A 124 -10.40 -4.17 5.02
CA GLU A 124 -11.16 -3.52 3.95
C GLU A 124 -10.27 -2.92 2.85
N PHE A 125 -8.97 -2.75 3.08
CA PHE A 125 -8.05 -2.10 2.13
C PHE A 125 -6.64 -2.70 2.03
N VAL A 126 -6.26 -3.61 2.93
CA VAL A 126 -5.03 -4.40 2.81
C VAL A 126 -5.31 -5.64 1.96
N VAL A 127 -4.72 -5.68 0.77
CA VAL A 127 -5.01 -6.68 -0.27
C VAL A 127 -3.98 -7.82 -0.36
N ASN A 128 -3.15 -8.02 0.66
CA ASN A 128 -2.18 -9.10 0.62
C ASN A 128 -2.87 -10.46 0.61
N LEU A 129 -2.38 -11.37 -0.24
CA LEU A 129 -2.97 -12.70 -0.43
C LEU A 129 -2.59 -13.68 0.68
N SER A 130 -1.47 -13.43 1.37
CA SER A 130 -1.14 -14.15 2.60
C SER A 130 -2.19 -13.80 3.67
N GLY A 131 -3.02 -14.76 4.02
CA GLY A 131 -3.94 -14.64 5.13
C GLY A 131 -3.21 -14.48 6.46
N TYR A 132 -3.88 -13.90 7.46
CA TYR A 132 -3.32 -13.68 8.79
C TYR A 132 -3.01 -14.99 9.55
N ASN A 133 -3.50 -16.14 9.05
CA ASN A 133 -3.21 -17.49 9.53
C ASN A 133 -2.12 -18.22 8.71
N GLY A 134 -1.43 -17.53 7.80
CA GLY A 134 -0.39 -18.11 6.94
C GLY A 134 -0.89 -18.83 5.69
N GLN A 135 -2.21 -19.02 5.51
CA GLN A 135 -2.78 -19.60 4.30
C GLN A 135 -2.86 -18.56 3.18
N ILE A 136 -2.53 -18.95 1.95
CA ILE A 136 -2.63 -18.05 0.79
C ILE A 136 -4.04 -18.12 0.22
N GLU A 137 -4.75 -16.99 0.22
CA GLU A 137 -6.08 -16.82 -0.37
C GLU A 137 -5.96 -16.46 -1.85
N VAL A 138 -5.59 -17.46 -2.65
CA VAL A 138 -5.30 -17.31 -4.08
C VAL A 138 -6.49 -16.78 -4.88
N GLU A 139 -7.72 -17.04 -4.42
CA GLU A 139 -8.95 -16.64 -5.11
C GLU A 139 -9.21 -15.13 -5.07
N ARG A 140 -8.53 -14.40 -4.18
CA ARG A 140 -8.53 -12.92 -4.16
C ARG A 140 -7.58 -12.33 -5.19
N GLY A 141 -6.68 -13.13 -5.75
CA GLY A 141 -5.80 -12.74 -6.84
C GLY A 141 -6.41 -13.12 -8.18
N ILE A 142 -6.86 -12.12 -8.95
CA ILE A 142 -7.44 -12.36 -10.28
C ILE A 142 -6.58 -11.74 -11.38
N GLY A 143 -6.13 -12.56 -12.32
CA GLY A 143 -5.33 -12.11 -13.46
C GLY A 143 -6.14 -11.23 -14.42
N PHE A 144 -5.48 -10.35 -15.15
CA PHE A 144 -6.15 -9.55 -16.16
C PHE A 144 -6.68 -10.43 -17.29
N SER A 145 -7.97 -10.31 -17.55
CA SER A 145 -8.71 -10.98 -18.64
C SER A 145 -9.99 -10.21 -18.88
N GLU A 146 -10.62 -10.37 -20.03
CA GLU A 146 -11.88 -9.69 -20.33
C GLU A 146 -12.96 -9.97 -19.25
N LYS A 147 -13.08 -11.22 -18.82
CA LYS A 147 -13.99 -11.63 -17.73
C LYS A 147 -13.69 -10.86 -16.43
N ASN A 148 -12.43 -10.80 -16.03
CA ASN A 148 -12.05 -10.17 -14.78
C ASN A 148 -12.09 -8.63 -14.85
N SER A 149 -11.85 -8.04 -16.03
CA SER A 149 -12.05 -6.61 -16.24
C SER A 149 -13.50 -6.20 -16.02
N ARG A 150 -14.47 -7.00 -16.45
CA ARG A 150 -15.91 -6.76 -16.16
C ARG A 150 -16.20 -6.81 -14.65
N LEU A 151 -15.64 -7.78 -13.93
CA LEU A 151 -15.76 -7.87 -12.47
C LEU A 151 -15.15 -6.66 -11.76
N LEU A 152 -13.97 -6.21 -12.23
CA LEU A 152 -13.24 -5.09 -11.67
C LEU A 152 -13.80 -3.72 -12.08
N ASN A 153 -14.79 -3.70 -12.97
CA ASN A 153 -15.29 -2.50 -13.62
C ASN A 153 -14.17 -1.68 -14.30
N LEU A 154 -13.25 -2.39 -14.97
CA LEU A 154 -12.15 -1.80 -15.73
C LEU A 154 -12.44 -1.84 -17.22
N ASN A 155 -12.13 -0.76 -17.92
CA ASN A 155 -12.26 -0.62 -19.36
C ASN A 155 -10.89 -0.33 -20.01
N LYS A 156 -10.87 -0.18 -21.35
CA LYS A 156 -9.64 0.08 -22.11
C LYS A 156 -8.97 1.41 -21.73
N GLU A 157 -9.75 2.43 -21.39
CA GLU A 157 -9.26 3.74 -20.97
C GLU A 157 -8.51 3.66 -19.64
N ASP A 158 -9.00 2.84 -18.70
CA ASP A 158 -8.29 2.60 -17.43
C ASP A 158 -6.88 2.05 -17.65
N PHE A 159 -6.72 1.11 -18.60
CA PHE A 159 -5.41 0.56 -18.94
C PHE A 159 -4.51 1.61 -19.63
N ALA A 160 -5.07 2.47 -20.49
CA ALA A 160 -4.31 3.58 -21.08
C ALA A 160 -3.88 4.60 -20.01
N ASN A 161 -4.76 4.90 -19.04
CA ASN A 161 -4.45 5.76 -17.91
C ASN A 161 -3.35 5.17 -17.02
N MET A 162 -3.38 3.86 -16.75
CA MET A 162 -2.31 3.17 -16.03
C MET A 162 -0.95 3.32 -16.73
N PHE A 163 -0.92 3.20 -18.06
CA PHE A 163 0.30 3.42 -18.84
C PHE A 163 0.81 4.87 -18.70
N SER A 164 -0.08 5.85 -18.90
CA SER A 164 0.27 7.28 -18.78
C SER A 164 0.79 7.64 -17.38
N ILE A 165 0.16 7.13 -16.33
CA ILE A 165 0.62 7.29 -14.94
C ILE A 165 2.01 6.67 -14.77
N GLY A 166 2.22 5.47 -15.32
CA GLY A 166 3.53 4.82 -15.35
C GLY A 166 4.60 5.69 -15.99
N CYS A 167 4.33 6.27 -17.17
CA CYS A 167 5.25 7.19 -17.84
C CYS A 167 5.59 8.41 -16.97
N VAL A 168 4.62 9.01 -16.29
CA VAL A 168 4.85 10.14 -15.37
C VAL A 168 5.74 9.73 -14.20
N ILE A 169 5.50 8.55 -13.61
CA ILE A 169 6.33 8.02 -12.53
C ILE A 169 7.76 7.78 -13.02
N PHE A 170 7.94 7.14 -14.19
CA PHE A 170 9.26 6.89 -14.75
C PHE A 170 9.99 8.18 -15.13
N ALA A 171 9.30 9.17 -15.69
CA ALA A 171 9.90 10.47 -15.99
C ALA A 171 10.48 11.11 -14.72
N LYS A 172 9.74 11.06 -13.61
CA LYS A 172 10.24 11.53 -12.30
C LYS A 172 11.42 10.70 -11.81
N ILE A 173 11.37 9.37 -11.94
CA ILE A 173 12.49 8.51 -11.54
C ILE A 173 13.74 8.85 -12.36
N VAL A 174 13.62 9.00 -13.68
CA VAL A 174 14.75 9.34 -14.56
C VAL A 174 15.35 10.70 -14.21
N GLN A 175 14.50 11.70 -13.96
CA GLN A 175 14.96 13.03 -13.54
C GLN A 175 15.73 13.01 -12.22
N ASN A 176 15.38 12.11 -11.31
CA ASN A 176 15.99 11.98 -9.99
C ASN A 176 16.85 10.71 -9.87
N TYR A 177 17.31 10.16 -11.00
CA TYR A 177 17.85 8.80 -11.04
C TYR A 177 19.05 8.62 -10.10
N LYS A 178 20.02 9.54 -10.15
CA LYS A 178 21.21 9.50 -9.27
C LYS A 178 20.81 9.51 -7.80
N GLU A 179 19.94 10.42 -7.39
CA GLU A 179 19.47 10.51 -6.00
C GLU A 179 18.76 9.23 -5.54
N ILE A 180 17.97 8.59 -6.42
CA ILE A 180 17.23 7.37 -6.10
C ILE A 180 18.16 6.15 -6.02
N ILE A 181 19.12 6.01 -6.94
CA ILE A 181 20.06 4.89 -6.91
C ILE A 181 21.10 5.05 -5.80
N ASP A 182 21.56 6.26 -5.51
CA ASP A 182 22.54 6.50 -4.45
C ASP A 182 21.91 6.26 -3.06
N PHE A 183 20.58 6.40 -2.95
CA PHE A 183 19.80 5.97 -1.78
C PHE A 183 19.88 4.46 -1.50
N THR A 184 20.37 3.65 -2.45
CA THR A 184 20.54 2.20 -2.29
C THR A 184 21.89 1.78 -1.71
N GLU A 185 22.83 2.72 -1.47
CA GLU A 185 24.08 2.45 -0.76
C GLU A 185 23.91 2.41 0.77
N TRP A 186 22.98 1.58 1.26
CA TRP A 186 22.78 1.35 2.71
C TRP A 186 24.08 0.93 3.44
N ASP A 187 24.99 0.29 2.72
CA ASP A 187 26.25 -0.23 3.23
C ASP A 187 27.27 0.88 3.60
N LYS A 188 27.05 2.13 3.15
CA LYS A 188 27.91 3.28 3.51
C LYS A 188 27.40 4.08 4.71
N ILE A 189 26.17 3.81 5.17
CA ILE A 189 25.52 4.53 6.29
C ILE A 189 25.53 3.69 7.57
N ILE A 190 25.81 2.38 7.46
CA ILE A 190 26.01 1.48 8.60
C ILE A 190 27.51 1.15 8.70
N GLU A 191 28.30 2.13 9.15
CA GLU A 191 29.51 1.90 9.94
C GLU A 191 29.36 2.60 11.29
#